data_AF-A0A7C5QB33-F1
#
_entry.id   AF-A0A7C5QB33-F1
#
_cell.length_a   1.000
_cell.length_b   1.000
_cell.length_c   1.000
_cell.angle_alpha   90.00
_cell.angle_beta   90.00
_cell.angle_gamma   90.00
#
_symmetry.space_group_name_H-M   'P 1'
#
loop_
_entity.id
_entity.type
_entity.pdbx_description
1 polymer ?
#
loop_
_entity_poly.entity_id
_entity_poly.type
_entity_poly.pdbx_seq_one_letter_code
_entity_poly.pdbx_strand_id
1 'polypeptide(L)'
;MSSVMYCARGGMPVGRGRPRVFDEKQALDAALDIFWRCGYQGASLTELTRAMGIAKPSLYAAFGNKEQLYLAALQRYRERQLSRHAEALAAEPDLKEAMRRFLRSVATMLTAPELPGGCMVVNTAVSCDRGALPQRVIAAIGETVDQSAFGLLKERLREELHRRNLPHDTPIEQLADYFTAIMSGMAVMAKMGVSEDRLFDTIEHALCVLPAPSKEPH
;
A
#
# COMPACT_ATOMS: atom_id res chain seq x y z
N MET A 1 -70.39 -19.13 -38.54
CA MET A 1 -69.61 -20.36 -38.31
C MET A 1 -68.22 -20.10 -38.87
N SER A 2 -67.34 -19.44 -38.12
CA SER A 2 -66.38 -20.03 -37.18
C SER A 2 -65.28 -20.86 -37.87
N SER A 3 -64.09 -20.27 -37.96
CA SER A 3 -62.78 -20.95 -37.78
C SER A 3 -61.68 -19.86 -37.82
N VAL A 4 -61.39 -19.21 -36.69
CA VAL A 4 -60.27 -19.51 -35.77
C VAL A 4 -58.90 -19.40 -36.46
N MET A 5 -58.31 -18.19 -36.41
CA MET A 5 -56.91 -17.93 -36.72
C MET A 5 -56.15 -17.81 -35.39
N TYR A 6 -55.29 -18.79 -35.10
CA TYR A 6 -54.50 -18.87 -33.88
C TYR A 6 -53.23 -18.02 -34.06
N CYS A 7 -53.20 -16.78 -33.56
CA CYS A 7 -51.97 -16.01 -33.45
C CYS A 7 -51.20 -16.45 -32.20
N ALA A 8 -50.11 -17.19 -32.42
CA ALA A 8 -49.11 -17.51 -31.41
C ALA A 8 -48.47 -16.21 -30.87
N ARG A 9 -48.63 -15.93 -29.58
CA ARG A 9 -47.84 -14.91 -28.87
C ARG A 9 -46.51 -15.53 -28.44
N GLY A 10 -45.45 -15.22 -29.17
CA GLY A 10 -44.08 -15.47 -28.72
C GLY A 10 -43.78 -14.62 -27.49
N GLY A 11 -43.47 -15.28 -26.37
CA GLY A 11 -42.94 -14.61 -25.18
C GLY A 11 -41.55 -14.05 -25.48
N MET A 12 -41.38 -12.75 -25.27
CA MET A 12 -40.06 -12.12 -25.21
C MET A 12 -39.25 -12.77 -24.07
N PRO A 13 -38.02 -13.25 -24.32
CA PRO A 13 -37.16 -13.65 -23.21
C PRO A 13 -36.84 -12.40 -22.39
N VAL A 14 -37.35 -12.38 -21.16
CA VAL A 14 -36.95 -11.40 -20.15
C VAL A 14 -35.47 -11.63 -19.89
N GLY A 15 -34.62 -10.78 -20.46
CA GLY A 15 -33.21 -10.76 -20.18
C GLY A 15 -32.99 -10.69 -18.67
N ARG A 16 -32.43 -11.77 -18.11
CA ARG A 16 -32.10 -11.85 -16.69
C ARG A 16 -31.03 -10.80 -16.37
N GLY A 17 -31.44 -9.84 -15.56
CA GLY A 17 -30.55 -8.97 -14.79
C GLY A 17 -30.19 -7.66 -15.50
N ARG A 18 -30.90 -6.59 -15.17
CA ARG A 18 -30.33 -5.24 -15.27
C ARG A 18 -29.00 -5.27 -14.51
N PRO A 19 -27.84 -4.96 -15.14
CA PRO A 19 -26.59 -4.94 -14.41
C PRO A 19 -26.76 -3.96 -13.25
N ARG A 20 -26.54 -4.43 -12.01
CA ARG A 20 -26.34 -3.52 -10.89
C ARG A 20 -25.08 -2.73 -11.22
N VAL A 21 -25.26 -1.50 -11.68
CA VAL A 21 -24.19 -0.54 -11.83
C VAL A 21 -23.71 -0.25 -10.40
N PHE A 22 -22.56 -0.81 -10.04
CA PHE A 22 -21.88 -0.51 -8.79
C PHE A 22 -20.77 0.50 -9.09
N ASP A 23 -20.38 1.27 -8.09
CA ASP A 23 -19.25 2.18 -8.22
C ASP A 23 -17.95 1.37 -8.08
N GLU A 24 -17.23 1.18 -9.18
CA GLU A 24 -15.97 0.44 -9.21
C GLU A 24 -14.91 1.04 -8.29
N LYS A 25 -14.89 2.37 -8.08
CA LYS A 25 -13.92 3.03 -7.21
C LYS A 25 -14.22 2.73 -5.75
N GLN A 26 -15.49 2.79 -5.34
CA GLN A 26 -15.91 2.42 -3.99
C GLN A 26 -15.69 0.93 -3.71
N ALA A 27 -15.96 0.08 -4.70
CA ALA A 27 -15.66 -1.35 -4.58
C ALA A 27 -14.15 -1.59 -4.44
N LEU A 28 -13.32 -0.90 -5.23
CA LEU A 28 -11.87 -1.01 -5.12
C LEU A 28 -11.33 -0.52 -3.77
N ASP A 29 -11.93 0.54 -3.21
CA ASP A 29 -11.64 1.01 -1.84
C ASP A 29 -11.92 -0.05 -0.79
N ALA A 30 -13.09 -0.66 -0.84
CA ALA A 30 -13.45 -1.71 0.10
C ALA A 30 -12.53 -2.94 -0.05
N ALA A 31 -12.12 -3.28 -1.28
CA ALA A 31 -11.16 -4.36 -1.52
C ALA A 31 -9.77 -4.02 -0.97
N LEU A 32 -9.31 -2.78 -1.16
CA LEU A 32 -8.06 -2.27 -0.63
C LEU A 32 -8.00 -2.45 0.89
N ASP A 33 -9.05 -2.07 1.63
CA ASP A 33 -9.06 -2.20 3.09
C ASP A 33 -8.89 -3.66 3.56
N ILE A 34 -9.51 -4.61 2.86
CA ILE A 34 -9.36 -6.04 3.15
C ILE A 34 -7.93 -6.50 2.86
N PHE A 35 -7.38 -6.17 1.70
CA PHE A 35 -6.00 -6.54 1.38
C PHE A 35 -4.98 -5.87 2.28
N TRP A 36 -5.24 -4.64 2.73
CA TRP A 36 -4.38 -3.94 3.68
C TRP A 36 -4.27 -4.74 4.98
N ARG A 37 -5.39 -5.21 5.53
CA ARG A 37 -5.41 -5.93 6.81
C ARG A 37 -4.86 -7.35 6.72
N CYS A 38 -5.27 -8.06 5.68
CA CYS A 38 -5.10 -9.51 5.58
C CYS A 38 -3.99 -9.94 4.62
N GLY A 39 -3.41 -9.00 3.86
CA GLY A 39 -2.50 -9.30 2.77
C GLY A 39 -3.18 -10.00 1.59
N TYR A 40 -2.41 -10.26 0.53
CA TYR A 40 -2.93 -10.94 -0.66
C TYR A 40 -3.52 -12.31 -0.33
N GLN A 41 -2.79 -13.18 0.36
CA GLN A 41 -3.25 -14.55 0.61
C GLN A 41 -4.42 -14.61 1.59
N GLY A 42 -4.33 -13.89 2.71
CA GLY A 42 -5.35 -13.91 3.75
C GLY A 42 -6.71 -13.35 3.34
N ALA A 43 -6.78 -12.52 2.29
CA ALA A 43 -8.05 -11.97 1.80
C ALA A 43 -8.86 -13.01 0.99
N SER A 44 -9.91 -13.60 1.54
CA SER A 44 -10.73 -14.54 0.77
C SER A 44 -11.62 -13.83 -0.26
N LEU A 45 -11.93 -14.49 -1.38
CA LEU A 45 -12.86 -13.94 -2.38
C LEU A 45 -14.25 -13.66 -1.80
N THR A 46 -14.68 -14.44 -0.80
CA THR A 46 -15.95 -14.24 -0.12
C THR A 46 -15.93 -12.97 0.74
N GLU A 47 -14.85 -12.72 1.46
CA GLU A 47 -14.70 -11.48 2.23
C GLU A 47 -14.59 -10.25 1.34
N LEU A 48 -13.80 -10.35 0.26
CA LEU A 48 -13.66 -9.29 -0.73
C LEU A 48 -15.02 -8.93 -1.32
N THR A 49 -15.74 -9.89 -1.88
CA THR A 49 -17.06 -9.63 -2.48
C THR A 49 -18.08 -9.08 -1.48
N ARG A 50 -18.06 -9.57 -0.24
CA ARG A 50 -18.89 -9.03 0.85
C ARG A 50 -18.54 -7.57 1.16
N ALA A 51 -17.27 -7.23 1.31
CA ALA A 51 -16.84 -5.86 1.60
C ALA A 51 -17.15 -4.90 0.44
N MET A 52 -16.93 -5.35 -0.80
CA MET A 52 -17.21 -4.61 -2.02
C MET A 52 -18.71 -4.42 -2.29
N GLY A 53 -19.59 -5.17 -1.63
CA GLY A 53 -21.03 -5.13 -1.88
C GLY A 53 -21.44 -5.72 -3.23
N ILE A 54 -20.62 -6.59 -3.83
CA ILE A 54 -20.86 -7.17 -5.17
C ILE A 54 -20.86 -8.70 -5.13
N ALA A 55 -21.44 -9.33 -6.15
CA ALA A 55 -21.37 -10.78 -6.32
C ALA A 55 -20.05 -11.21 -7.00
N LYS A 56 -19.62 -12.46 -6.80
CA LYS A 56 -18.42 -13.03 -7.45
C LYS A 56 -18.39 -12.83 -8.98
N PRO A 57 -19.49 -13.05 -9.74
CA PRO A 57 -19.47 -12.78 -11.17
C PRO A 57 -19.18 -11.32 -11.52
N SER A 58 -19.70 -10.37 -10.75
CA SER A 58 -19.44 -8.93 -10.93
C SER A 58 -17.98 -8.57 -10.63
N LEU A 59 -17.39 -9.18 -9.60
CA LEU A 59 -15.96 -9.02 -9.30
C LEU A 59 -15.12 -9.45 -10.49
N TYR A 60 -15.37 -10.66 -11.03
CA TYR A 60 -14.60 -11.15 -12.17
C TYR A 60 -14.87 -10.35 -13.45
N ALA A 61 -16.09 -9.88 -13.67
CA ALA A 61 -16.40 -9.06 -14.83
C ALA A 61 -15.67 -7.70 -14.83
N ALA A 62 -15.55 -7.06 -13.66
CA ALA A 62 -14.94 -5.73 -13.55
C ALA A 62 -13.42 -5.76 -13.31
N PHE A 63 -12.95 -6.69 -12.48
CA PHE A 63 -11.56 -6.73 -12.03
C PHE A 63 -10.79 -7.96 -12.53
N GLY A 64 -11.45 -8.84 -13.28
CA GLY A 64 -10.86 -10.03 -13.88
C GLY A 64 -10.64 -11.16 -12.88
N ASN A 65 -9.64 -11.06 -12.00
CA ASN A 65 -9.37 -12.06 -10.96
C ASN A 65 -8.81 -11.42 -9.67
N LYS A 66 -8.54 -12.23 -8.64
CA LYS A 66 -8.02 -11.74 -7.36
C LYS A 66 -6.65 -11.06 -7.51
N GLU A 67 -5.78 -11.59 -8.37
CA GLU A 67 -4.48 -11.01 -8.67
C GLU A 67 -4.64 -9.61 -9.26
N GLN A 68 -5.44 -9.46 -10.31
CA GLN A 68 -5.70 -8.17 -10.96
C GLN A 68 -6.38 -7.16 -10.02
N LEU A 69 -7.34 -7.61 -9.21
CA LEU A 69 -7.93 -6.78 -8.16
C LEU A 69 -6.89 -6.30 -7.13
N TYR A 70 -5.98 -7.18 -6.72
CA TYR A 70 -4.90 -6.84 -5.80
C TYR A 70 -3.91 -5.83 -6.40
N LEU A 71 -3.53 -6.00 -7.67
CA LEU A 71 -2.67 -5.05 -8.38
C LEU A 71 -3.32 -3.66 -8.47
N ALA A 72 -4.62 -3.60 -8.77
CA ALA A 72 -5.37 -2.35 -8.76
C ALA A 72 -5.45 -1.71 -7.36
N ALA A 73 -5.62 -2.54 -6.32
CA ALA A 73 -5.63 -2.07 -4.94
C ALA A 73 -4.26 -1.53 -4.51
N LEU A 74 -3.17 -2.20 -4.88
CA LEU A 74 -1.79 -1.71 -4.65
C LEU A 74 -1.56 -0.36 -5.33
N GLN A 75 -1.99 -0.19 -6.60
CA GLN A 75 -1.87 1.09 -7.28
C GLN A 75 -2.60 2.20 -6.53
N ARG A 76 -3.83 1.93 -6.10
CA ARG A 76 -4.65 2.86 -5.33
C ARG A 76 -4.04 3.19 -3.96
N TYR A 77 -3.39 2.23 -3.32
CA TYR A 77 -2.64 2.43 -2.09
C TYR A 77 -1.48 3.41 -2.30
N ARG A 78 -0.69 3.25 -3.38
CA ARG A 78 0.42 4.16 -3.73
C ARG A 78 -0.07 5.60 -3.89
N GLU A 79 -1.11 5.79 -4.68
CA GLU A 79 -1.69 7.12 -4.97
C GLU A 79 -2.15 7.86 -3.71
N ARG A 80 -2.64 7.14 -2.69
CA ARG A 80 -3.14 7.75 -1.45
C ARG A 80 -2.06 8.16 -0.46
N GLN A 81 -0.97 7.40 -0.38
CA GLN A 81 -0.03 7.52 0.73
C GLN A 81 1.28 8.25 0.36
N LEU A 82 1.65 8.29 -0.92
CA LEU A 82 2.98 8.76 -1.31
C LEU A 82 3.20 10.27 -1.14
N SER A 83 2.20 11.09 -1.49
CA SER A 83 2.35 12.56 -1.54
C SER A 83 2.69 13.16 -0.17
N ARG A 84 1.98 12.74 0.88
CA ARG A 84 2.18 13.24 2.25
C ARG A 84 3.60 12.98 2.76
N HIS A 85 4.14 11.79 2.49
CA HIS A 85 5.50 11.43 2.94
C HIS A 85 6.58 12.16 2.15
N ALA A 86 6.38 12.33 0.83
CA ALA A 86 7.29 13.10 -0.01
C ALA A 86 7.38 14.56 0.44
N GLU A 87 6.25 15.20 0.74
CA GLU A 87 6.21 16.58 1.25
C GLU A 87 6.94 16.71 2.59
N ALA A 88 6.74 15.76 3.51
CA ALA A 88 7.42 15.76 4.82
C ALA A 88 8.95 15.65 4.69
N LEU A 89 9.43 14.85 3.73
CA LEU A 89 10.86 14.65 3.48
C LEU A 89 11.51 15.85 2.77
N ALA A 90 10.77 16.52 1.89
CA ALA A 90 11.26 17.69 1.15
C ALA A 90 11.27 18.99 1.96
N ALA A 91 10.50 19.05 3.07
CA ALA A 91 10.31 20.26 3.85
C ALA A 91 11.56 20.71 4.65
N GLU A 92 12.53 19.82 4.90
CA GLU A 92 13.70 20.11 5.72
C GLU A 92 15.00 19.99 4.91
N PRO A 93 15.89 21.00 4.96
CA PRO A 93 17.20 20.93 4.30
C PRO A 93 18.18 20.03 5.06
N ASP A 94 18.11 20.00 6.40
CA ASP A 94 18.91 19.10 7.22
C ASP A 94 18.42 17.66 7.09
N LEU A 95 19.32 16.73 6.76
CA LEU A 95 18.95 15.33 6.53
C LEU A 95 18.33 14.68 7.77
N LYS A 96 18.87 14.95 8.97
CA LYS A 96 18.39 14.31 10.19
C LYS A 96 16.98 14.80 10.52
N GLU A 97 16.72 16.09 10.38
CA GLU A 97 15.37 16.66 10.54
C GLU A 97 14.41 16.18 9.44
N ALA A 98 14.85 16.11 8.18
CA ALA A 98 14.05 15.57 7.08
C ALA A 98 13.63 14.13 7.35
N MET A 99 14.58 13.28 7.74
CA MET A 99 14.35 11.89 8.11
C MET A 99 13.43 11.76 9.31
N ARG A 100 13.61 12.59 10.35
CA ARG A 100 12.73 12.63 11.51
C ARG A 100 11.29 12.94 11.12
N ARG A 101 11.09 14.02 10.37
CA ARG A 101 9.76 14.49 9.97
C ARG A 101 9.07 13.46 9.06
N PHE A 102 9.83 12.89 8.13
CA PHE A 102 9.39 11.81 7.27
C PHE A 102 8.96 10.57 8.08
N LEU A 103 9.82 10.04 8.95
CA LEU A 103 9.52 8.84 9.73
C LEU A 103 8.35 9.06 10.69
N ARG A 104 8.23 10.26 11.28
CA ARG A 104 7.05 10.63 12.10
C ARG A 104 5.78 10.64 11.27
N SER A 105 5.82 11.17 10.05
CA SER A 105 4.65 11.14 9.15
C SER A 105 4.19 9.70 8.83
N VAL A 106 5.15 8.77 8.72
CA VAL A 106 4.88 7.33 8.57
C VAL A 106 4.26 6.78 9.85
N ALA A 107 4.85 7.03 11.02
CA ALA A 107 4.32 6.56 12.30
C ALA A 107 2.87 7.06 12.55
N THR A 108 2.59 8.34 12.31
CA THR A 108 1.24 8.91 12.43
C THR A 108 0.24 8.21 11.51
N MET A 109 0.63 7.90 10.27
CA MET A 109 -0.21 7.13 9.35
C MET A 109 -0.47 5.71 9.88
N LEU A 110 0.57 5.05 10.41
CA LEU A 110 0.47 3.68 10.91
C LEU A 110 -0.46 3.56 12.14
N THR A 111 -0.55 4.60 12.96
CA THR A 111 -1.38 4.66 14.17
C THR A 111 -2.72 5.38 13.98
N ALA A 112 -3.04 5.83 12.76
CA ALA A 112 -4.27 6.55 12.47
C ALA A 112 -5.51 5.65 12.66
N PRO A 113 -6.49 6.03 13.50
CA PRO A 113 -7.65 5.18 13.81
C PRO A 113 -8.59 4.96 12.62
N GLU A 114 -8.58 5.86 11.65
CA GLU A 114 -9.35 5.77 10.40
C GLU A 114 -8.74 4.82 9.36
N LEU A 115 -7.48 4.42 9.55
CA LEU A 115 -6.81 3.50 8.64
C LEU A 115 -6.86 2.06 9.18
N PRO A 116 -6.81 1.04 8.31
CA PRO A 116 -6.88 -0.35 8.75
C PRO A 116 -5.69 -0.81 9.63
N GLY A 117 -4.66 0.03 9.79
CA GLY A 117 -3.47 -0.18 10.60
C GLY A 117 -2.35 -0.92 9.87
N GLY A 118 -1.11 -0.50 10.10
CA GLY A 118 0.08 -1.11 9.49
C GLY A 118 0.32 -0.68 8.03
N CYS A 119 1.26 -1.31 7.35
CA CYS A 119 1.59 -1.05 5.94
C CYS A 119 1.10 -2.23 5.08
N MET A 120 0.33 -1.95 4.02
CA MET A 120 -0.22 -2.99 3.14
C MET A 120 0.87 -3.91 2.57
N VAL A 121 2.01 -3.34 2.16
CA VAL A 121 3.14 -4.09 1.62
C VAL A 121 3.75 -5.02 2.67
N VAL A 122 3.97 -4.50 3.89
CA VAL A 122 4.53 -5.27 5.00
C VAL A 122 3.57 -6.40 5.40
N ASN A 123 2.28 -6.12 5.48
CA ASN A 123 1.27 -7.12 5.82
C ASN A 123 1.21 -8.23 4.78
N THR A 124 1.34 -7.93 3.48
CA THR A 124 1.43 -8.97 2.45
C THR A 124 2.73 -9.77 2.57
N ALA A 125 3.87 -9.12 2.80
CA ALA A 125 5.15 -9.82 2.96
C ALA A 125 5.18 -10.77 4.16
N VAL A 126 4.55 -10.39 5.29
CA VAL A 126 4.51 -11.18 6.52
C VAL A 126 3.47 -12.32 6.47
N SER A 127 2.36 -12.12 5.75
CA SER A 127 1.27 -13.10 5.67
C SER A 127 1.45 -14.17 4.60
N CYS A 128 2.53 -14.12 3.81
CA CYS A 128 2.70 -14.98 2.65
C CYS A 128 3.93 -15.89 2.75
N ASP A 129 3.74 -17.17 2.44
CA ASP A 129 4.84 -18.10 2.23
C ASP A 129 5.61 -17.73 0.95
N ARG A 130 6.95 -17.73 1.02
CA ARG A 130 7.87 -17.29 -0.05
C ARG A 130 7.73 -18.01 -1.41
N GLY A 131 6.89 -19.04 -1.53
CA GLY A 131 6.61 -19.75 -2.80
C GLY A 131 5.16 -19.68 -3.27
N ALA A 132 4.26 -19.04 -2.53
CA ALA A 132 2.82 -19.14 -2.76
C ALA A 132 2.19 -17.85 -3.33
N LEU A 133 3.00 -16.82 -3.62
CA LEU A 133 2.57 -15.63 -4.33
C LEU A 133 2.80 -15.75 -5.84
N PRO A 134 1.84 -15.32 -6.68
CA PRO A 134 2.10 -15.19 -8.11
C PRO A 134 3.29 -14.25 -8.37
N GLN A 135 4.14 -14.58 -9.35
CA GLN A 135 5.33 -13.77 -9.67
C GLN A 135 5.00 -12.30 -9.95
N ARG A 136 3.84 -12.03 -10.57
CA ARG A 136 3.35 -10.67 -10.84
C ARG A 136 3.01 -9.91 -9.56
N VAL A 137 2.50 -10.59 -8.54
CA VAL A 137 2.24 -10.00 -7.21
C VAL A 137 3.54 -9.66 -6.52
N ILE A 138 4.54 -10.57 -6.58
CA ILE A 138 5.88 -10.33 -6.02
C ILE A 138 6.52 -9.11 -6.68
N ALA A 139 6.52 -9.05 -8.01
CA ALA A 139 7.08 -7.93 -8.76
C ALA A 139 6.38 -6.60 -8.42
N ALA A 140 5.05 -6.59 -8.37
CA ALA A 140 4.28 -5.40 -8.02
C ALA A 140 4.50 -4.93 -6.57
N ILE A 141 4.73 -5.85 -5.64
CA ILE A 141 5.12 -5.51 -4.27
C ILE A 141 6.50 -4.83 -4.28
N GLY A 142 7.48 -5.40 -4.99
CA GLY A 142 8.81 -4.79 -5.13
C GLY A 142 8.74 -3.38 -5.71
N GLU A 143 8.00 -3.22 -6.82
CA GLU A 143 7.78 -1.90 -7.43
C GLU A 143 7.05 -0.93 -6.48
N THR A 144 6.13 -1.43 -5.67
CA THR A 144 5.45 -0.62 -4.65
C THR A 144 6.42 -0.18 -3.57
N VAL A 145 7.34 -1.03 -3.11
CA VAL A 145 8.40 -0.64 -2.16
C VAL A 145 9.25 0.47 -2.75
N ASP A 146 9.73 0.29 -3.98
CA ASP A 146 10.58 1.27 -4.68
C ASP A 146 9.87 2.60 -4.92
N GLN A 147 8.54 2.60 -5.07
CA GLN A 147 7.73 3.80 -5.28
C GLN A 147 6.98 4.26 -4.03
N SER A 148 7.39 3.81 -2.84
CA SER A 148 6.76 4.18 -1.57
C SER A 148 7.68 5.05 -0.71
N ALA A 149 7.27 5.27 0.55
CA ALA A 149 8.11 5.82 1.61
C ALA A 149 9.53 5.21 1.62
N PHE A 150 9.66 3.89 1.43
CA PHE A 150 10.98 3.23 1.39
C PHE A 150 11.89 3.77 0.28
N GLY A 151 11.36 3.90 -0.94
CA GLY A 151 12.08 4.46 -2.08
C GLY A 151 12.42 5.95 -1.92
N LEU A 152 11.47 6.75 -1.41
CA LEU A 152 11.70 8.18 -1.15
C LEU A 152 12.88 8.41 -0.21
N LEU A 153 12.94 7.65 0.88
CA LEU A 153 14.03 7.72 1.85
C LEU A 153 15.37 7.35 1.20
N LYS A 154 15.38 6.25 0.44
CA LYS A 154 16.59 5.80 -0.26
C LYS A 154 17.09 6.84 -1.25
N GLU A 155 16.20 7.45 -2.01
CA GLU A 155 16.56 8.49 -2.98
C GLU A 155 17.11 9.74 -2.27
N ARG A 156 16.48 10.18 -1.17
CA ARG A 156 17.01 11.30 -0.40
C ARG A 156 18.42 11.03 0.13
N LEU A 157 18.72 9.83 0.62
CA LEU A 157 20.08 9.47 1.05
C LEU A 157 21.08 9.54 -0.11
N ARG A 158 20.70 9.10 -1.32
CA ARG A 158 21.54 9.21 -2.52
C ARG A 158 21.78 10.66 -2.91
N GLU A 159 20.75 11.50 -2.87
CA GLU A 159 20.86 12.94 -3.15
C GLU A 159 21.87 13.62 -2.20
N GLU A 160 21.80 13.34 -0.90
CA GLU A 160 22.72 13.91 0.08
C GLU A 160 24.17 13.43 -0.13
N LEU A 161 24.36 12.16 -0.52
CA LEU A 161 25.68 11.64 -0.91
C LEU A 161 26.21 12.36 -2.15
N HIS A 162 25.38 12.54 -3.18
CA HIS A 162 25.75 13.27 -4.39
C HIS A 162 26.09 14.74 -4.12
N ARG A 163 25.39 15.38 -3.19
CA ARG A 163 25.67 16.74 -2.70
C ARG A 163 26.87 16.83 -1.77
N ARG A 164 27.50 15.70 -1.44
CA ARG A 164 28.64 15.57 -0.50
C ARG A 164 28.32 15.97 0.93
N ASN A 165 27.03 16.00 1.29
CA ASN A 165 26.58 16.21 2.66
C ASN A 165 26.78 14.96 3.53
N LEU A 166 27.06 13.80 2.92
CA LEU A 166 27.42 12.56 3.58
C LEU A 166 28.85 12.13 3.19
N PRO A 167 29.56 11.37 4.07
CA PRO A 167 30.83 10.75 3.73
C PRO A 167 30.73 9.90 2.45
N HIS A 168 31.76 9.91 1.61
CA HIS A 168 31.75 9.21 0.31
C HIS A 168 31.57 7.69 0.44
N ASP A 169 32.02 7.11 1.55
CA ASP A 169 31.90 5.68 1.87
C ASP A 169 30.59 5.32 2.59
N THR A 170 29.62 6.25 2.65
CA THR A 170 28.33 6.00 3.30
C THR A 170 27.63 4.79 2.66
N PRO A 171 27.28 3.76 3.46
CA PRO A 171 26.68 2.53 2.97
C PRO A 171 25.17 2.71 2.71
N ILE A 172 24.82 3.41 1.62
CA ILE A 172 23.44 3.84 1.32
C ILE A 172 22.46 2.67 1.28
N GLU A 173 22.85 1.56 0.66
CA GLU A 173 21.97 0.38 0.54
C GLU A 173 21.70 -0.24 1.91
N GLN A 174 22.71 -0.34 2.78
CA GLN A 174 22.55 -0.87 4.14
C GLN A 174 21.73 0.07 5.04
N LEU A 175 21.90 1.40 4.88
CA LEU A 175 21.07 2.38 5.58
C LEU A 175 19.61 2.32 5.11
N ALA A 176 19.37 2.18 3.82
CA ALA A 176 18.02 2.01 3.28
C ALA A 176 17.36 0.72 3.79
N ASP A 177 18.10 -0.39 3.84
CA ASP A 177 17.63 -1.65 4.42
C ASP A 177 17.32 -1.52 5.92
N TYR A 178 18.19 -0.81 6.67
CA TYR A 178 17.97 -0.52 8.08
C TYR A 178 16.67 0.25 8.31
N PHE A 179 16.46 1.36 7.61
CA PHE A 179 15.24 2.16 7.77
C PHE A 179 14.00 1.41 7.25
N THR A 180 14.16 0.57 6.23
CA THR A 180 13.10 -0.33 5.76
C THR A 180 12.67 -1.30 6.85
N ALA A 181 13.63 -1.89 7.56
CA ALA A 181 13.35 -2.76 8.70
C ALA A 181 12.67 -1.99 9.84
N ILE A 182 13.14 -0.78 10.17
CA ILE A 182 12.53 0.06 11.21
C ILE A 182 11.08 0.41 10.87
N MET A 183 10.79 0.91 9.67
CA MET A 183 9.42 1.24 9.26
C MET A 183 8.51 0.00 9.22
N SER A 184 9.04 -1.14 8.79
CA SER A 184 8.31 -2.42 8.82
C SER A 184 8.01 -2.85 10.26
N GLY A 185 8.98 -2.70 11.18
CA GLY A 185 8.80 -2.95 12.60
C GLY A 185 7.77 -2.01 13.23
N MET A 186 7.81 -0.72 12.91
CA MET A 186 6.80 0.25 13.35
C MET A 186 5.39 -0.14 12.87
N ALA A 187 5.26 -0.63 11.64
CA ALA A 187 3.97 -1.08 11.11
C ALA A 187 3.41 -2.28 11.90
N VAL A 188 4.27 -3.22 12.31
CA VAL A 188 3.88 -4.35 13.17
C VAL A 188 3.54 -3.87 14.58
N MET A 189 4.36 -3.01 15.18
CA MET A 189 4.12 -2.44 16.51
C MET A 189 2.80 -1.67 16.58
N ALA A 190 2.52 -0.80 15.59
CA ALA A 190 1.27 -0.07 15.49
C ALA A 190 0.07 -1.01 15.41
N LYS A 191 0.17 -2.09 14.61
CA LYS A 191 -0.86 -3.14 14.52
C LYS A 191 -1.10 -3.85 15.86
N MET A 192 -0.09 -3.95 16.71
CA MET A 192 -0.19 -4.51 18.07
C MET A 192 -0.68 -3.50 19.11
N GLY A 193 -1.02 -2.27 18.71
CA GLY A 193 -1.54 -1.24 19.61
C GLY A 193 -0.47 -0.46 20.37
N VAL A 194 0.79 -0.50 19.92
CA VAL A 194 1.84 0.39 20.45
C VAL A 194 1.51 1.84 20.10
N SER A 195 1.64 2.74 21.08
CA SER A 195 1.28 4.16 20.92
C SER A 195 2.20 4.89 19.93
N GLU A 196 1.68 5.98 19.36
CA GLU A 196 2.44 6.88 18.47
C GLU A 196 3.71 7.41 19.16
N ASP A 197 3.61 7.87 20.41
CA ASP A 197 4.76 8.36 21.18
C ASP A 197 5.90 7.33 21.26
N ARG A 198 5.56 6.04 21.46
CA ARG A 198 6.54 4.95 21.50
C ARG A 198 7.20 4.70 20.15
N LEU A 199 6.47 4.91 19.05
CA LEU A 199 7.05 4.87 17.71
C LEU A 199 7.98 6.07 17.48
N PHE A 200 7.62 7.25 17.97
CA PHE A 200 8.48 8.43 17.92
C PHE A 200 9.78 8.22 18.71
N ASP A 201 9.74 7.61 19.88
CA ASP A 201 10.95 7.24 20.64
C ASP A 201 11.87 6.31 19.83
N THR A 202 11.28 5.32 19.15
CA THR A 202 12.00 4.40 18.28
C THR A 202 12.66 5.14 17.11
N ILE A 203 11.98 6.14 16.54
CA ILE A 203 12.52 6.98 15.47
C ILE A 203 13.74 7.77 15.97
N GLU A 204 13.68 8.40 17.14
CA GLU A 204 14.82 9.17 17.65
C GLU A 204 16.07 8.30 17.83
N HIS A 205 15.91 7.04 18.25
CA HIS A 205 17.02 6.09 18.33
C HIS A 205 17.51 5.64 16.95
N ALA A 206 16.58 5.39 16.02
CA ALA A 206 16.94 5.00 14.66
C ALA A 206 17.75 6.08 13.94
N LEU A 207 17.48 7.36 14.19
CA LEU A 207 18.21 8.48 13.58
C LEU A 207 19.68 8.58 14.02
N CYS A 208 20.09 7.88 15.08
CA CYS A 208 21.49 7.88 15.53
C CYS A 208 22.43 7.13 14.57
N VAL A 209 21.91 6.31 13.66
CA VAL A 209 22.74 5.62 12.65
C VAL A 209 23.14 6.52 11.49
N LEU A 210 22.49 7.68 11.34
CA LEU A 210 22.85 8.63 10.28
C LEU A 210 24.25 9.19 10.55
N PRO A 211 25.14 9.18 9.55
CA PRO A 211 26.47 9.74 9.71
C PRO A 211 26.37 11.25 9.96
N ALA A 212 27.35 11.78 10.68
CA ALA A 212 27.49 13.24 10.81
C ALA A 212 27.77 13.85 9.43
N PRO A 213 27.29 15.09 9.17
CA PRO A 213 27.55 15.76 7.91
C PRO A 213 29.05 15.92 7.68
N SER A 214 29.48 15.76 6.43
CA SER A 214 30.86 15.97 6.00
C SER A 214 31.31 17.38 6.40
N LYS A 215 32.26 17.49 7.33
CA LYS A 215 32.77 18.79 7.82
C LYS A 215 33.80 19.45 6.89
N GLU A 216 33.89 19.08 5.61
CA GLU A 216 34.87 19.71 4.73
C GLU A 216 34.38 21.13 4.35
N PRO A 217 35.05 22.19 4.84
CA PRO A 217 34.72 23.54 4.40
C PRO A 217 35.24 23.73 2.97
N HIS A 218 34.46 24.43 2.15
CA HIS A 218 34.96 25.06 0.93
C HIS A 218 36.03 26.11 1.24
#